data_AF-I1CUC7-F1
#
_entry.id   AF-I1CUC7-F1
#
_cell.length_a   1.000
_cell.length_b   1.000
_cell.length_c   1.000
_cell.angle_alpha   90.00
_cell.angle_beta   90.00
_cell.angle_gamma   90.00
#
_symmetry.space_group_name_H-M   'P 1'
#
loop_
_entity.id
_entity.type
_entity.pdbx_description
1 polymer ?
#
loop_
_entity_poly.entity_id
_entity_poly.type
_entity_poly.pdbx_seq_one_letter_code
_entity_poly.pdbx_strand_id
1 'polypeptide(L)'
;MGDLMDNGREWDDVFFEKEAKRFNKIFYSQNINYMVGNHDIGFGDGIKPHVQRRFHKYFGQASYVVHQEGYTFFVLDTVSLSSHNPQIGNSALSMLKNYNHTNTILFTHVPLYREPNLSCGPLRQQSHSQSIKDEYGYQYQNMLSKELSEHILNTVKPILIFSADDHDYCEIIHNNFIKEITVPTFSMAQGFLPWLYCFSLSTCNPKQ
;
A
#
# COMPACT_ATOMS: atom_id res chain seq x y z
N MET A 1 -3.12 0.97 -5.84
CA MET A 1 -2.06 0.93 -4.80
C MET A 1 -2.02 -0.51 -4.32
N GLY A 2 -1.24 -1.36 -4.96
CA GLY A 2 -1.38 -2.81 -4.83
C GLY A 2 -2.62 -3.36 -5.53
N ASP A 3 -2.73 -4.68 -5.49
CA ASP A 3 -3.78 -5.50 -6.11
C ASP A 3 -4.06 -5.09 -7.55
N LEU A 4 -2.98 -5.02 -8.32
CA LEU A 4 -3.05 -4.75 -9.77
C LEU A 4 -3.79 -5.88 -10.48
N MET A 5 -3.69 -7.09 -9.92
CA MET A 5 -4.35 -8.30 -10.39
C MET A 5 -5.11 -8.96 -9.23
N ASP A 6 -6.36 -9.34 -9.47
CA ASP A 6 -7.21 -10.01 -8.47
C ASP A 6 -6.67 -11.38 -8.02
N ASN A 7 -5.91 -12.09 -8.85
CA ASN A 7 -5.36 -13.42 -8.51
C ASN A 7 -3.91 -13.59 -9.00
N GLY A 8 -3.14 -12.50 -9.07
CA GLY A 8 -1.79 -12.49 -9.64
C GLY A 8 -0.84 -13.51 -9.03
N ARG A 9 -0.98 -13.78 -7.72
CA ARG A 9 -0.16 -14.77 -7.00
C ARG A 9 -0.46 -16.23 -7.35
N GLU A 10 -1.66 -16.54 -7.81
CA GLU A 10 -2.13 -17.92 -8.06
C GLU A 10 -1.87 -18.37 -9.51
N TRP A 11 -1.61 -17.43 -10.41
CA TRP A 11 -1.42 -17.71 -11.83
C TRP A 11 -0.05 -18.32 -12.13
N ASP A 12 0.01 -19.14 -13.18
CA ASP A 12 1.27 -19.53 -13.80
C ASP A 12 1.93 -18.35 -14.54
N ASP A 13 3.21 -18.51 -14.90
CA ASP A 13 4.00 -17.45 -15.51
C ASP A 13 3.47 -17.02 -16.88
N VAL A 14 2.87 -17.95 -17.64
CA VAL A 14 2.35 -17.69 -19.00
C VAL A 14 1.11 -16.81 -18.93
N PHE A 15 0.18 -17.15 -18.05
CA PHE A 15 -1.03 -16.39 -17.83
C PHE A 15 -0.72 -15.04 -17.19
N PHE A 16 0.16 -15.01 -16.19
CA PHE A 16 0.59 -13.75 -15.58
C PHE A 16 1.22 -12.79 -16.60
N GLU A 17 2.10 -13.28 -17.47
CA GLU A 17 2.72 -12.46 -18.53
C GLU A 17 1.67 -11.87 -19.48
N LYS A 18 0.69 -12.67 -19.90
CA LYS A 18 -0.42 -12.22 -20.75
C LYS A 18 -1.21 -11.11 -20.07
N GLU A 19 -1.58 -11.29 -18.81
CA GLU A 19 -2.38 -10.31 -18.07
C GLU A 19 -1.57 -9.05 -17.71
N ALA A 20 -0.30 -9.17 -17.35
CA ALA A 20 0.59 -8.03 -17.13
C ALA A 20 0.75 -7.17 -18.39
N LYS A 21 0.90 -7.79 -19.57
CA LYS A 21 0.90 -7.07 -20.85
C LYS A 21 -0.44 -6.38 -21.12
N ARG A 22 -1.56 -7.03 -20.80
CA ARG A 22 -2.89 -6.43 -20.94
C ARG A 22 -3.06 -5.22 -20.01
N PHE A 23 -2.66 -5.34 -18.75
CA PHE A 23 -2.69 -4.26 -17.77
C PHE A 23 -1.87 -3.06 -18.24
N ASN A 24 -0.63 -3.28 -18.66
CA ASN A 24 0.25 -2.21 -19.15
C ASN A 24 -0.27 -1.54 -20.45
N LYS A 25 -1.08 -2.26 -21.24
CA LYS A 25 -1.75 -1.68 -22.41
C LYS A 25 -2.93 -0.78 -22.02
N ILE A 26 -3.66 -1.12 -20.97
CA ILE A 26 -4.82 -0.36 -20.49
C ILE A 26 -4.37 0.87 -19.71
N PHE A 27 -3.43 0.70 -18.78
CA PHE A 27 -2.94 1.74 -17.89
C PHE A 27 -1.60 2.30 -18.36
N TYR A 28 -1.51 2.68 -19.63
CA TYR A 28 -0.28 3.26 -20.18
C TYR A 28 -0.16 4.76 -19.86
N SER A 29 0.87 5.15 -19.12
CA SER A 29 1.33 6.53 -19.02
C SER A 29 2.82 6.57 -18.69
N GLN A 30 3.49 7.67 -19.05
CA GLN A 30 4.94 7.83 -18.85
C GLN A 30 5.32 7.91 -17.36
N ASN A 31 4.39 8.29 -16.49
CA ASN A 31 4.65 8.61 -15.09
C ASN A 31 3.71 7.84 -14.15
N ILE A 32 3.67 6.52 -14.26
CA ILE A 32 2.92 5.67 -13.32
C ILE A 32 3.87 4.99 -12.34
N ASN A 33 3.49 5.06 -11.07
CA ASN A 33 4.14 4.37 -9.97
C ASN A 33 3.23 3.25 -9.48
N TYR A 34 3.75 2.02 -9.43
CA TYR A 34 3.01 0.85 -8.99
C TYR A 34 3.40 0.45 -7.57
N MET A 35 2.44 -0.07 -6.83
CA MET A 35 2.67 -0.70 -5.54
C MET A 35 2.22 -2.13 -5.64
N VAL A 36 2.86 -3.02 -4.87
CA VAL A 36 2.47 -4.42 -4.77
C VAL A 36 1.38 -4.61 -3.70
N GLY A 37 0.42 -5.50 -3.96
CA GLY A 37 -0.55 -5.94 -2.96
C GLY A 37 -0.53 -7.45 -2.69
N ASN A 38 -1.36 -7.89 -1.75
CA ASN A 38 -1.42 -9.30 -1.36
C ASN A 38 -2.06 -10.19 -2.43
N HIS A 39 -2.92 -9.67 -3.31
CA HIS A 39 -3.41 -10.42 -4.47
C HIS A 39 -2.35 -10.56 -5.57
N ASP A 40 -1.36 -9.68 -5.60
CA ASP A 40 -0.26 -9.74 -6.55
C ASP A 40 0.79 -10.79 -6.18
N ILE A 41 1.20 -10.86 -4.90
CA ILE A 41 2.34 -11.72 -4.48
C ILE A 41 2.08 -12.63 -3.25
N GLY A 42 0.95 -12.48 -2.58
CA GLY A 42 0.67 -13.08 -1.27
C GLY A 42 1.02 -12.14 -0.11
N PHE A 43 0.94 -12.66 1.12
CA PHE A 43 1.19 -11.87 2.33
C PHE A 43 2.14 -12.60 3.29
N GLY A 44 3.12 -11.87 3.84
CA GLY A 44 4.07 -12.37 4.84
C GLY A 44 4.76 -13.66 4.40
N ASP A 45 4.77 -14.66 5.28
CA ASP A 45 5.43 -15.95 5.03
C ASP A 45 4.74 -16.80 3.95
N GLY A 46 3.55 -16.41 3.48
CA GLY A 46 2.89 -17.03 2.34
C GLY A 46 3.50 -16.65 0.98
N ILE A 47 4.31 -15.59 0.94
CA ILE A 47 4.91 -15.08 -0.31
C ILE A 47 5.96 -16.07 -0.82
N LYS A 48 5.80 -16.48 -2.09
CA LYS A 48 6.77 -17.34 -2.77
C LYS A 48 7.82 -16.48 -3.46
N PRO A 49 9.14 -16.73 -3.28
CA PRO A 49 10.19 -15.90 -3.88
C PRO A 49 10.10 -15.75 -5.40
N HIS A 50 9.62 -16.77 -6.12
CA HIS A 50 9.46 -16.69 -7.57
C HIS A 50 8.31 -15.74 -7.99
N VAL A 51 7.22 -15.68 -7.21
CA VAL A 51 6.08 -14.79 -7.46
C VAL A 51 6.49 -13.33 -7.24
N GLN A 52 7.22 -13.04 -6.17
CA GLN A 52 7.78 -11.70 -5.91
C GLN A 52 8.72 -11.26 -7.04
N ARG A 53 9.65 -12.12 -7.46
CA ARG A 53 10.54 -11.83 -8.61
C ARG A 53 9.77 -11.64 -9.91
N ARG A 54 8.71 -12.41 -10.15
CA ARG A 54 7.84 -12.27 -11.31
C ARG A 54 7.15 -10.91 -11.31
N PHE A 55 6.57 -10.48 -10.18
CA PHE A 55 5.99 -9.14 -10.06
C PHE A 55 7.03 -8.06 -10.40
N HIS A 56 8.23 -8.15 -9.81
CA HIS A 56 9.31 -7.19 -10.06
C HIS A 56 9.73 -7.08 -11.53
N LYS A 57 9.69 -8.19 -12.27
CA LYS A 57 10.00 -8.22 -13.71
C LYS A 57 9.09 -7.32 -14.53
N TYR A 58 7.82 -7.17 -14.15
CA TYR A 58 6.81 -6.44 -14.94
C TYR A 58 6.47 -5.06 -14.38
N PHE A 59 6.53 -4.87 -13.06
CA PHE A 59 6.06 -3.66 -12.38
C PHE A 59 7.16 -2.91 -11.63
N GLY A 60 8.40 -3.42 -11.63
CA GLY A 60 9.53 -2.80 -10.94
C GLY A 60 9.63 -3.20 -9.47
N GLN A 61 10.52 -2.55 -8.72
CA GLN A 61 10.74 -2.89 -7.31
C GLN A 61 9.50 -2.60 -6.47
N ALA A 62 9.21 -3.44 -5.47
CA ALA A 62 8.05 -3.27 -4.62
C ALA A 62 8.19 -2.17 -3.55
N SER A 63 9.42 -1.80 -3.19
CA SER A 63 9.72 -0.62 -2.34
C SER A 63 10.64 0.33 -3.08
N TYR A 64 10.33 1.63 -3.08
CA TYR A 64 11.14 2.67 -3.73
C TYR A 64 10.73 4.07 -3.25
N VAL A 65 11.61 5.04 -3.51
CA VAL A 65 11.37 6.47 -3.23
C VAL A 65 11.26 7.23 -4.53
N VAL A 66 10.30 8.16 -4.60
CA VAL A 66 10.20 9.16 -5.67
C VAL A 66 10.30 10.55 -5.04
N HIS A 67 11.13 11.41 -5.60
CA HIS A 67 11.23 12.81 -5.17
C HIS A 67 10.52 13.71 -6.17
N GLN A 68 9.59 14.54 -5.70
CA GLN A 68 8.82 15.45 -6.55
C GLN A 68 8.43 16.70 -5.76
N GLU A 69 8.70 17.88 -6.32
CA GLU A 69 8.31 19.20 -5.77
C GLU A 69 8.57 19.37 -4.26
N GLY A 70 9.74 18.96 -3.76
CA GLY A 70 10.11 19.11 -2.34
C GLY A 70 9.49 18.10 -1.38
N TYR A 71 8.75 17.12 -1.90
CA TYR A 71 8.21 15.98 -1.17
C TYR A 71 8.94 14.69 -1.51
N THR A 72 8.95 13.78 -0.54
CA THR A 72 9.46 12.42 -0.70
C THR A 72 8.28 11.46 -0.68
N PHE A 73 8.01 10.77 -1.78
CA PHE A 73 6.99 9.74 -1.86
C PHE A 73 7.66 8.40 -1.59
N PHE A 74 7.34 7.79 -0.45
CA PHE A 74 7.90 6.51 -0.07
C PHE A 74 6.87 5.41 -0.26
N VAL A 75 7.08 4.56 -1.25
CA VAL A 75 6.31 3.34 -1.47
C VAL A 75 7.00 2.20 -0.72
N LEU A 76 6.33 1.66 0.29
CA LEU A 76 6.87 0.59 1.14
C LEU A 76 6.08 -0.70 0.95
N ASP A 77 6.78 -1.79 0.63
CA ASP A 77 6.24 -3.14 0.49
C ASP A 77 5.96 -3.75 1.87
N THR A 78 4.83 -3.36 2.45
CA THR A 78 4.44 -3.83 3.78
C THR A 78 3.98 -5.29 3.78
N VAL A 79 3.55 -5.84 2.64
CA VAL A 79 3.15 -7.26 2.54
C VAL A 79 4.37 -8.19 2.64
N SER A 80 5.49 -7.85 1.99
CA SER A 80 6.76 -8.57 2.15
C SER A 80 7.44 -8.28 3.48
N LEU A 81 7.34 -7.04 3.97
CA LEU A 81 7.91 -6.64 5.27
C LEU A 81 7.27 -7.39 6.45
N SER A 82 6.05 -7.89 6.28
CA SER A 82 5.34 -8.71 7.26
C SER A 82 5.81 -10.18 7.29
N SER A 83 6.82 -10.55 6.49
CA SER A 83 7.41 -11.90 6.48
C SER A 83 8.59 -12.04 7.44
N HIS A 84 8.67 -13.18 8.11
CA HIS A 84 9.84 -13.62 8.85
C HIS A 84 10.93 -14.21 7.94
N ASN A 85 10.61 -14.52 6.68
CA ASN A 85 11.56 -15.02 5.71
C ASN A 85 12.47 -13.88 5.20
N PRO A 86 13.79 -13.91 5.47
CA PRO A 86 14.70 -12.86 5.04
C PRO A 86 14.79 -12.70 3.52
N GLN A 87 14.53 -13.77 2.73
CA GLN A 87 14.53 -13.67 1.26
C GLN A 87 13.37 -12.83 0.72
N ILE A 88 12.30 -12.68 1.50
CA ILE A 88 11.11 -11.90 1.16
C ILE A 88 11.21 -10.48 1.73
N GLY A 89 11.41 -10.36 3.03
CA GLY A 89 11.29 -9.09 3.75
C GLY A 89 12.53 -8.20 3.76
N ASN A 90 13.74 -8.73 3.53
CA ASN A 90 14.98 -7.96 3.76
C ASN A 90 15.12 -6.72 2.86
N SER A 91 14.58 -6.75 1.64
CA SER A 91 14.67 -5.59 0.74
C SER A 91 13.89 -4.40 1.32
N ALA A 92 12.63 -4.63 1.69
CA ALA A 92 11.79 -3.61 2.32
C ALA A 92 12.35 -3.18 3.69
N LEU A 93 12.82 -4.14 4.49
CA LEU A 93 13.40 -3.87 5.81
C LEU A 93 14.68 -3.03 5.72
N SER A 94 15.56 -3.33 4.77
CA SER A 94 16.79 -2.56 4.54
C SER A 94 16.47 -1.12 4.14
N MET A 95 15.48 -0.95 3.27
CA MET A 95 15.05 0.37 2.83
C MET A 95 14.42 1.18 3.99
N LEU A 96 13.59 0.55 4.82
CA LEU A 96 13.03 1.17 6.02
C LEU A 96 14.13 1.56 7.02
N LYS A 97 15.07 0.64 7.33
CA LYS A 97 16.15 0.89 8.30
C LYS A 97 17.09 2.03 7.89
N ASN A 98 17.34 2.17 6.59
CA ASN A 98 18.21 3.21 6.06
C ASN A 98 17.46 4.48 5.66
N TYR A 99 16.16 4.56 5.94
CA TYR A 99 15.33 5.70 5.56
C TYR A 99 15.75 6.95 6.34
N ASN A 100 16.15 7.99 5.62
CA ASN A 100 16.66 9.24 6.22
C ASN A 100 16.13 10.51 5.55
N HIS A 101 15.01 10.41 4.83
CA HIS A 101 14.40 11.55 4.15
C HIS A 101 13.37 12.27 5.02
N THR A 102 13.05 13.50 4.65
CA THR A 102 12.02 14.34 5.26
C THR A 102 10.90 14.65 4.28
N ASN A 103 9.84 15.32 4.74
CA ASN A 103 8.65 15.66 3.96
C ASN A 103 8.03 14.43 3.27
N THR A 104 7.97 13.33 4.04
CA THR A 104 7.57 12.03 3.51
C THR A 104 6.06 11.88 3.42
N ILE A 105 5.56 11.54 2.23
CA ILE A 105 4.24 10.94 2.04
C ILE A 105 4.46 9.44 1.90
N LEU A 106 3.96 8.67 2.86
CA LEU A 106 4.11 7.22 2.91
C LEU A 106 2.95 6.56 2.18
N PHE A 107 3.25 5.55 1.39
CA PHE A 107 2.28 4.69 0.74
C PHE A 107 2.50 3.25 1.22
N THR A 108 1.45 2.63 1.74
CA THR A 108 1.38 1.19 2.03
C THR A 108 0.20 0.56 1.29
N HIS A 109 0.23 -0.75 1.06
CA HIS A 109 -0.94 -1.44 0.51
C HIS A 109 -1.92 -1.74 1.64
N VAL A 110 -1.50 -2.56 2.59
CA VAL A 110 -2.28 -2.85 3.79
C VAL A 110 -2.23 -1.65 4.75
N PRO A 111 -3.38 -1.21 5.32
CA PRO A 111 -3.46 -0.16 6.33
C PRO A 111 -2.58 -0.41 7.55
N LEU A 112 -2.07 0.66 8.17
CA LEU A 112 -1.41 0.51 9.47
C LEU A 112 -2.43 0.14 10.55
N TYR A 113 -1.94 -0.44 11.64
CA TYR A 113 -2.72 -0.79 12.82
C TYR A 113 -3.59 0.36 13.31
N ARG A 114 -4.81 0.03 13.73
CA ARG A 114 -5.80 0.96 14.27
C ARG A 114 -6.39 0.35 15.52
N GLU A 115 -6.74 1.19 16.49
CA GLU A 115 -7.45 0.72 17.67
C GLU A 115 -8.83 0.16 17.28
N PRO A 116 -9.30 -0.89 17.97
CA PRO A 116 -10.61 -1.49 17.69
C PRO A 116 -11.73 -0.45 17.72
N ASN A 117 -12.63 -0.52 16.74
CA ASN A 117 -13.78 0.41 16.57
C ASN A 117 -13.41 1.86 16.26
N LEU A 118 -12.15 2.16 15.92
CA LEU A 118 -11.79 3.50 15.45
C LEU A 118 -12.55 3.80 14.15
N SER A 119 -13.36 4.87 14.18
CA SER A 119 -14.22 5.22 13.06
C SER A 119 -13.42 5.69 11.84
N CYS A 120 -13.83 5.22 10.66
CA CYS A 120 -13.31 5.59 9.36
C CYS A 120 -13.80 6.95 8.84
N GLY A 121 -14.67 7.60 9.59
CA GLY A 121 -15.27 8.87 9.19
C GLY A 121 -16.46 8.72 8.24
N PRO A 122 -17.13 9.83 7.93
CA PRO A 122 -18.45 9.85 7.29
C PRO A 122 -18.44 9.49 5.81
N LEU A 123 -17.27 9.41 5.17
CA LEU A 123 -17.15 9.11 3.74
C LEU A 123 -17.04 7.60 3.44
N ARG A 124 -16.99 6.75 4.47
CA ARG A 124 -17.04 5.29 4.30
C ARG A 124 -18.39 4.87 3.71
N GLN A 125 -18.39 4.07 2.65
CA GLN A 125 -19.61 3.62 1.98
C GLN A 125 -20.34 2.52 2.76
N GLN A 126 -19.60 1.67 3.47
CA GLN A 126 -20.15 0.54 4.20
C GLN A 126 -21.04 1.02 5.36
N SER A 127 -22.33 0.72 5.28
CA SER A 127 -23.31 1.09 6.32
C SER A 127 -23.21 0.23 7.59
N HIS A 128 -22.75 -1.01 7.47
CA HIS A 128 -22.76 -2.00 8.56
C HIS A 128 -21.47 -2.05 9.39
N SER A 129 -20.38 -1.45 8.92
CA SER A 129 -19.12 -1.36 9.66
C SER A 129 -18.52 0.02 9.46
N GLN A 130 -18.40 0.78 10.55
CA GLN A 130 -17.80 2.11 10.55
C GLN A 130 -16.30 2.09 10.86
N SER A 131 -15.71 0.90 11.00
CA SER A 131 -14.28 0.70 11.29
C SER A 131 -13.75 -0.49 10.48
N ILE A 132 -12.43 -0.52 10.27
CA ILE A 132 -11.75 -1.71 9.75
C ILE A 132 -11.60 -2.70 10.90
N LYS A 133 -12.09 -3.93 10.71
CA LYS A 133 -11.90 -4.99 11.69
C LYS A 133 -10.54 -5.62 11.51
N ASP A 134 -9.83 -5.82 12.62
CA ASP A 134 -8.52 -6.49 12.63
C ASP A 134 -8.69 -8.00 12.43
N GLU A 135 -8.93 -8.41 11.18
CA GLU A 135 -9.11 -9.79 10.77
C GLU A 135 -7.96 -10.22 9.86
N TYR A 136 -7.64 -11.51 9.90
CA TYR A 136 -6.63 -12.12 9.06
C TYR A 136 -7.08 -13.50 8.60
N GLY A 137 -6.45 -13.98 7.53
CA GLY A 137 -6.71 -15.32 7.01
C GLY A 137 -5.59 -15.80 6.11
N TYR A 138 -5.93 -16.67 5.17
CA TYR A 138 -4.95 -17.23 4.24
C TYR A 138 -4.41 -16.15 3.31
N GLN A 139 -3.16 -15.73 3.55
CA GLN A 139 -2.43 -14.74 2.74
C GLN A 139 -3.10 -13.35 2.66
N TYR A 140 -3.78 -12.91 3.71
CA TYR A 140 -4.25 -11.53 3.88
C TYR A 140 -4.35 -11.13 5.36
N GLN A 141 -4.25 -9.83 5.62
CA GLN A 141 -4.57 -9.17 6.89
C GLN A 141 -5.18 -7.81 6.58
N ASN A 142 -6.25 -7.43 7.28
CA ASN A 142 -6.91 -6.15 7.03
C ASN A 142 -6.09 -4.94 7.53
N MET A 143 -5.16 -5.18 8.46
CA MET A 143 -4.25 -4.17 9.01
C MET A 143 -2.89 -4.81 9.31
N LEU A 144 -1.83 -4.00 9.25
CA LEU A 144 -0.51 -4.41 9.72
C LEU A 144 -0.51 -4.60 11.24
N SER A 145 0.43 -5.39 11.74
CA SER A 145 0.63 -5.54 13.19
C SER A 145 0.94 -4.20 13.85
N LYS A 146 0.54 -4.06 15.12
CA LYS A 146 0.81 -2.87 15.93
C LYS A 146 2.31 -2.57 15.99
N GLU A 147 3.13 -3.59 16.24
CA GLU A 147 4.59 -3.46 16.31
C GLU A 147 5.19 -2.95 14.99
N LEU A 148 4.77 -3.52 13.86
CA LEU A 148 5.27 -3.09 12.56
C LEU A 148 4.84 -1.66 12.23
N SER A 149 3.59 -1.32 12.53
CA SER A 149 3.03 0.02 12.33
C SER A 149 3.78 1.07 13.16
N GLU A 150 4.02 0.78 14.44
CA GLU A 150 4.81 1.64 15.32
C GLU A 150 6.26 1.78 14.82
N HIS A 151 6.88 0.70 14.36
CA HIS A 151 8.23 0.75 13.78
C HIS A 151 8.29 1.65 12.54
N ILE A 152 7.32 1.52 11.62
CA ILE A 152 7.21 2.36 10.42
C ILE A 152 7.01 3.83 10.81
N LEU A 153 6.05 4.14 11.68
CA LEU A 153 5.74 5.51 12.10
C LEU A 153 6.94 6.18 12.79
N ASN A 154 7.63 5.46 13.67
CA ASN A 154 8.79 5.97 14.40
C ASN A 154 10.01 6.20 13.51
N THR A 155 10.17 5.38 12.45
CA THR A 155 11.30 5.46 11.53
C THR A 155 11.07 6.51 10.45
N VAL A 156 9.92 6.47 9.78
CA VAL A 156 9.62 7.30 8.60
C VAL A 156 9.15 8.71 8.98
N LYS A 157 8.42 8.83 10.10
CA LYS A 157 7.78 10.08 10.56
C LYS A 157 7.08 10.84 9.42
N PRO A 158 6.16 10.20 8.69
CA PRO A 158 5.53 10.81 7.53
C PRO A 158 4.62 11.97 7.91
N ILE A 159 4.42 12.89 6.97
CA ILE A 159 3.46 14.00 7.11
C ILE A 159 2.04 13.60 6.69
N LEU A 160 1.93 12.55 5.87
CA LEU A 160 0.68 11.99 5.36
C LEU A 160 0.91 10.52 4.96
N ILE A 161 -0.08 9.68 5.18
CA ILE A 161 -0.07 8.26 4.80
C ILE A 161 -1.25 7.98 3.88
N PHE A 162 -0.99 7.25 2.79
CA PHE A 162 -2.02 6.60 1.99
C PHE A 162 -1.89 5.08 2.15
N SER A 163 -3.01 4.42 2.45
CA SER A 163 -3.14 2.96 2.45
C SER A 163 -4.27 2.51 1.53
N ALA A 164 -4.45 1.20 1.32
CA ALA A 164 -5.48 0.61 0.44
C ALA A 164 -6.05 -0.68 1.06
N ASP A 165 -6.27 -1.73 0.26
CA ASP A 165 -6.70 -3.10 0.64
C ASP A 165 -8.14 -3.23 1.19
N ASP A 166 -8.61 -2.33 2.07
CA ASP A 166 -9.98 -2.38 2.64
C ASP A 166 -11.09 -2.09 1.62
N HIS A 167 -10.72 -1.62 0.42
CA HIS A 167 -11.59 -1.27 -0.72
C HIS A 167 -12.59 -0.13 -0.47
N ASP A 168 -12.78 0.34 0.75
CA ASP A 168 -13.64 1.46 1.10
C ASP A 168 -12.81 2.62 1.68
N TYR A 169 -13.41 3.82 1.70
CA TYR A 169 -12.77 4.99 2.29
C TYR A 169 -12.62 4.82 3.80
N CYS A 170 -11.47 5.19 4.32
CA CYS A 170 -11.27 5.33 5.75
C CYS A 170 -10.24 6.42 6.05
N GLU A 171 -10.55 7.35 6.93
CA GLU A 171 -9.64 8.39 7.39
C GLU A 171 -9.49 8.34 8.90
N ILE A 172 -8.24 8.33 9.36
CA ILE A 172 -7.90 8.36 10.79
C ILE A 172 -6.71 9.29 11.06
N ILE A 173 -6.50 9.59 12.33
CA ILE A 173 -5.33 10.31 12.83
C ILE A 173 -4.62 9.40 13.84
N HIS A 174 -3.36 9.08 13.56
CA HIS A 174 -2.48 8.35 14.48
C HIS A 174 -2.03 9.24 15.64
N ASN A 175 -1.56 8.63 16.74
CA ASN A 175 -1.15 9.34 17.97
C ASN A 175 -0.15 10.49 17.77
N ASN A 176 0.62 10.49 16.68
CA ASN A 176 1.57 11.55 16.32
C ASN A 176 0.96 12.67 15.45
N PHE A 177 -0.36 12.80 15.42
CA PHE A 177 -1.11 13.70 14.54
C PHE A 177 -0.90 13.44 13.04
N ILE A 178 -0.48 12.21 12.70
CA ILE A 178 -0.25 11.81 11.32
C ILE A 178 -1.57 11.29 10.75
N LYS A 179 -2.05 11.94 9.69
CA LYS A 179 -3.24 11.51 8.98
C LYS A 179 -2.93 10.30 8.10
N GLU A 180 -3.79 9.29 8.16
CA GLU A 180 -3.81 8.19 7.21
C GLU A 180 -5.15 8.15 6.48
N ILE A 181 -5.09 7.99 5.16
CA ILE A 181 -6.24 7.83 4.29
C ILE A 181 -6.12 6.48 3.58
N THR A 182 -7.02 5.55 3.90
CA THR A 182 -7.25 4.36 3.09
C THR A 182 -8.04 4.76 1.85
N VAL A 183 -7.42 4.63 0.69
CA VAL A 183 -8.06 4.97 -0.57
C VAL A 183 -9.05 3.87 -0.98
N PRO A 184 -10.28 4.23 -1.37
CA PRO A 184 -11.27 3.28 -1.87
C PRO A 184 -10.84 2.64 -3.19
N THR A 185 -11.42 1.49 -3.49
CA THR A 185 -11.15 0.74 -4.73
C THR A 185 -11.64 1.51 -5.97
N PHE A 186 -10.91 1.35 -7.08
CA PHE A 186 -11.40 1.78 -8.40
C PHE A 186 -12.30 0.72 -9.06
N SER A 187 -12.37 -0.49 -8.48
CA SER A 187 -13.10 -1.64 -9.00
C SER A 187 -14.53 -1.68 -8.47
N MET A 188 -15.47 -2.16 -9.28
CA MET A 188 -16.84 -2.44 -8.84
C MET A 188 -16.99 -3.87 -8.26
N ALA A 189 -15.95 -4.69 -8.31
CA ALA A 189 -16.03 -6.11 -7.96
C ALA A 189 -16.38 -6.36 -6.49
N GLN A 190 -16.09 -5.40 -5.60
CA GLN A 190 -16.32 -5.51 -4.16
C GLN A 190 -17.68 -4.98 -3.71
N GLY A 191 -18.56 -4.57 -4.64
CA GLY A 191 -19.90 -4.06 -4.30
C GLY A 191 -19.91 -2.60 -3.82
N PHE A 192 -18.78 -1.91 -3.90
CA PHE A 192 -18.67 -0.47 -3.68
C PHE A 192 -18.72 0.30 -5.00
N LEU A 193 -19.18 1.56 -4.95
CA LEU A 193 -18.99 2.45 -6.09
C LEU A 193 -17.49 2.66 -6.32
N PRO A 194 -17.02 2.78 -7.57
CA PRO A 194 -15.61 2.95 -7.88
C PRO A 194 -15.15 4.39 -7.62
N TRP A 195 -13.93 4.56 -7.12
CA TRP A 195 -13.36 5.87 -6.79
C TRP A 195 -12.02 6.11 -7.45
N LEU A 196 -11.73 7.39 -7.67
CA LEU A 196 -10.40 7.91 -7.94
C LEU A 196 -10.11 8.98 -6.89
N TYR A 197 -8.98 8.84 -6.20
CA TYR A 197 -8.55 9.81 -5.20
C TYR A 197 -7.52 10.78 -5.81
N CYS A 198 -7.86 12.06 -5.87
CA CYS A 198 -6.98 13.12 -6.35
C CYS A 198 -6.58 14.03 -5.19
N PHE A 199 -5.29 14.32 -5.05
CA PHE A 199 -4.78 15.28 -4.08
C PHE A 199 -3.83 16.28 -4.75
N SER A 200 -3.68 17.43 -4.12
CA SER A 200 -2.78 18.51 -4.54
C SER A 200 -1.79 18.77 -3.43
N LEU A 201 -0.54 18.98 -3.78
CA LEU A 201 0.51 19.38 -2.86
C LEU A 201 0.95 20.81 -3.18
N SER A 202 1.17 21.61 -2.15
CA SER A 202 1.69 22.96 -2.26
C SER A 202 2.89 23.11 -1.34
N THR A 203 4.04 23.49 -1.91
CA THR A 203 5.16 23.97 -1.12
C THR A 203 4.94 25.45 -0.80
N CYS A 204 4.82 25.78 0.47
CA CYS A 204 4.92 27.18 0.89
C CYS A 204 6.36 27.61 0.66
N ASN A 205 6.62 28.35 -0.41
CA ASN A 205 7.90 29.00 -0.61
C ASN A 205 7.90 30.25 0.29
N PRO A 206 8.67 30.33 1.39
CA PRO A 206 8.62 31.45 2.33
C PRO A 206 9.21 32.76 1.77
N LYS A 207 9.40 32.85 0.44
CA LYS A 207 9.95 33.99 -0.29
C LYS A 207 9.06 34.30 -1.50
N GLN A 208 7.87 34.85 -1.26
CA GLN A 208 7.11 35.69 -2.17
C GLN A 208 6.17 36.57 -1.37
#